data_AF-A0A5V9PII9-F1
#
_entry.id   AF-A0A5V9PII9-F1
#
_cell.length_a   1.000
_cell.length_b   1.000
_cell.length_c   1.000
_cell.angle_alpha   90.00
_cell.angle_beta   90.00
_cell.angle_gamma   90.00
#
_symmetry.space_group_name_H-M   'P 1'
#
loop_
_entity.id
_entity.type
_entity.pdbx_description
1 polymer ?
#
loop_
_entity_poly.entity_id
_entity_poly.type
_entity_poly.pdbx_seq_one_letter_code
_entity_poly.pdbx_strand_id
1 'polypeptide(L)'
;MISLEDASLTKKGIVKLSSATDSDSEALAATPKAVHAVMDEVQTKAPLDSPALTGTPTAPTPETTAAGIEIATAAFVAAKVAQLVGSAPEALDTLKELADALGNDPNFATTVLNKLAGKQPLDDTLTALSGKSVDGLIE
;
A
#
# COMPACT_ATOMS: atom_id res chain seq x y z
N MET A 1 26.14 72.84 -1.33
CA MET A 1 25.69 71.57 -1.93
C MET A 1 24.58 71.01 -1.04
N ILE A 2 23.45 70.59 -1.60
CA ILE A 2 22.43 69.85 -0.84
C ILE A 2 22.92 68.40 -0.79
N SER A 3 23.21 67.88 0.41
CA SER A 3 23.52 66.45 0.56
C SER A 3 22.23 65.67 0.41
N LEU A 4 22.21 64.69 -0.49
CA LEU A 4 21.11 63.74 -0.62
C LEU A 4 21.45 62.54 0.26
N GLU A 5 20.56 62.21 1.18
CA GLU A 5 20.71 61.08 2.10
C GLU A 5 19.75 59.97 1.67
N ASP A 6 20.10 58.72 1.96
CA ASP A 6 19.24 57.57 1.68
C ASP A 6 17.98 57.60 2.56
N ALA A 7 16.86 57.11 2.03
CA ALA A 7 15.64 57.01 2.81
C ALA A 7 15.74 55.89 3.87
N SER A 8 15.04 56.07 4.98
CA SER A 8 14.82 55.04 6.00
C SER A 8 13.37 55.06 6.48
N LEU A 9 13.00 54.12 7.36
CA LEU A 9 11.68 54.10 8.00
C LEU A 9 11.39 55.33 8.88
N THR A 10 12.43 56.07 9.28
CA THR A 10 12.32 57.23 10.18
C THR A 10 12.76 58.55 9.53
N LYS A 11 13.37 58.50 8.34
CA LYS A 11 13.94 59.67 7.66
C LYS A 11 13.65 59.63 6.17
N LYS A 12 13.13 60.73 5.62
CA LYS A 12 12.94 60.89 4.17
C LYS A 12 14.31 60.98 3.48
N GLY A 13 14.43 60.38 2.31
CA GLY A 13 15.65 60.39 1.49
C GLY A 13 15.40 59.85 0.08
N ILE A 14 16.46 59.51 -0.64
CA ILE A 14 16.39 58.87 -1.97
C ILE A 14 16.48 57.35 -1.83
N VAL A 15 15.78 56.61 -2.69
CA VAL A 15 15.85 55.15 -2.78
C VAL A 15 16.20 54.74 -4.21
N LYS A 16 17.08 53.75 -4.36
CA LYS A 16 17.33 53.11 -5.65
C LYS A 16 16.28 52.03 -5.92
N LEU A 17 15.78 51.97 -7.15
CA LEU A 17 14.79 50.98 -7.56
C LEU A 17 15.47 49.70 -8.06
N SER A 18 14.90 48.55 -7.71
CA SER A 18 15.32 47.24 -8.21
C SER A 18 14.17 46.49 -8.89
N SER A 19 14.47 45.83 -10.00
CA SER A 19 13.55 44.91 -10.70
C SER A 19 13.90 43.43 -10.52
N ALA A 20 14.88 43.12 -9.68
CA ALA A 20 15.20 41.73 -9.32
C ALA A 20 14.04 41.12 -8.51
N THR A 21 13.72 39.86 -8.78
CA THR A 21 12.64 39.10 -8.12
C THR A 21 13.14 38.31 -6.90
N ASP A 22 14.45 38.29 -6.69
CA ASP A 22 15.21 37.56 -5.67
C ASP A 22 16.15 38.49 -4.89
N SER A 23 15.88 39.80 -4.86
CA SER A 23 16.73 40.77 -4.16
C SER A 23 16.59 40.65 -2.64
N ASP A 24 17.67 40.27 -1.97
CA ASP A 24 17.79 40.30 -0.51
C ASP A 24 18.14 41.71 0.05
N SER A 25 18.22 42.74 -0.80
CA SER A 25 18.59 44.10 -0.36
C SER A 25 17.44 44.84 0.35
N GLU A 26 17.67 45.25 1.58
CA GLU A 26 16.76 46.11 2.35
C GLU A 26 16.88 47.61 2.00
N ALA A 27 17.89 48.00 1.21
CA ALA A 27 18.16 49.39 0.84
C ALA A 27 17.54 49.81 -0.51
N LEU A 28 17.03 48.85 -1.29
CA LEU A 28 16.44 49.07 -2.62
C LEU A 28 14.91 48.91 -2.53
N ALA A 29 14.17 49.77 -3.23
CA ALA A 29 12.73 49.58 -3.37
C ALA A 29 12.41 48.67 -4.57
N ALA A 30 11.51 47.71 -4.36
CA ALA A 30 11.00 46.88 -5.43
C ALA A 30 10.17 47.70 -6.42
N THR A 31 10.34 47.41 -7.71
CA THR A 31 9.49 47.98 -8.78
C THR A 31 8.20 47.18 -8.96
N PRO A 32 7.13 47.77 -9.53
CA PRO A 32 5.93 47.03 -9.91
C PRO A 32 6.21 45.85 -10.85
N LYS A 33 7.26 45.94 -11.68
CA LYS A 33 7.71 44.85 -12.54
C LYS A 33 8.16 43.62 -11.75
N ALA A 34 8.97 43.81 -10.70
CA ALA A 34 9.41 42.72 -9.84
C ALA A 34 8.22 42.08 -9.11
N VAL A 35 7.32 42.90 -8.56
CA VAL A 35 6.12 42.43 -7.85
C VAL A 35 5.21 41.62 -8.78
N HIS A 36 4.97 42.11 -10.00
CA HIS A 36 4.14 41.41 -10.97
C HIS A 36 4.73 40.06 -11.38
N ALA A 37 6.04 40.00 -11.66
CA ALA A 37 6.71 38.75 -12.01
C ALA A 37 6.61 37.69 -10.89
N VAL A 38 6.79 38.10 -9.63
CA VAL A 38 6.61 37.20 -8.47
C VAL A 38 5.15 36.75 -8.36
N MET A 39 4.17 37.65 -8.55
CA MET A 39 2.75 37.29 -8.48
C MET A 39 2.33 36.33 -9.61
N ASP A 40 2.87 36.50 -10.81
CA ASP A 40 2.64 35.58 -11.91
C ASP A 40 3.21 34.19 -11.59
N GLU A 41 4.41 34.10 -11.02
CA GLU A 41 4.98 32.82 -10.60
C GLU A 41 4.18 32.17 -9.46
N VAL A 42 3.78 32.93 -8.43
CA VAL A 42 2.99 32.41 -7.30
C VAL A 42 1.66 31.82 -7.77
N GLN A 43 1.02 32.42 -8.77
CA GLN A 43 -0.22 31.91 -9.37
C GLN A 43 -0.05 30.55 -10.07
N THR A 44 1.18 30.14 -10.39
CA THR A 44 1.46 28.81 -10.97
C THR A 44 1.68 27.71 -9.94
N LYS A 45 1.88 28.06 -8.65
CA LYS A 45 2.12 27.08 -7.59
C LYS A 45 0.80 26.45 -7.13
N ALA A 46 0.87 25.23 -6.61
CA ALA A 46 -0.29 24.56 -6.03
C ALA A 46 -0.75 25.28 -4.73
N PRO A 47 -2.06 25.26 -4.40
CA PRO A 47 -2.53 25.83 -3.14
C PRO A 47 -1.95 25.06 -1.96
N LEU A 48 -1.66 25.78 -0.86
CA LEU A 48 -1.11 25.17 0.35
C LEU A 48 -2.11 24.19 0.98
N ASP A 49 -3.38 24.58 1.02
CA ASP A 49 -4.46 23.75 1.54
C ASP A 49 -5.00 22.86 0.42
N SER A 50 -4.90 21.54 0.62
CA SER A 50 -5.45 20.51 -0.28
C SER A 50 -5.05 20.71 -1.76
N PRO A 51 -3.75 20.69 -2.10
CA PRO A 51 -3.30 20.81 -3.48
C PRO A 51 -3.86 19.69 -4.36
N ALA A 52 -4.39 20.07 -5.52
CA ALA A 52 -4.64 19.12 -6.60
C ALA A 52 -3.31 18.82 -7.31
N LEU A 53 -2.78 17.61 -7.13
CA LEU A 53 -1.57 17.16 -7.83
C LEU A 53 -1.95 16.68 -9.24
N THR A 54 -1.24 17.16 -10.26
CA THR A 54 -1.42 16.75 -11.65
C THR A 54 -0.13 16.13 -12.22
N GLY A 55 -0.22 15.34 -13.28
CA GLY A 55 0.93 14.63 -13.86
C GLY A 55 1.40 13.44 -13.00
N THR A 56 2.72 13.27 -12.88
CA THR A 56 3.36 12.19 -12.12
C THR A 56 4.18 12.74 -10.95
N PRO A 57 3.56 13.17 -9.84
CA PRO A 57 4.28 13.71 -8.69
C PRO A 57 5.20 12.65 -8.08
N THR A 58 6.40 13.06 -7.69
CA THR A 58 7.36 12.22 -6.98
C THR A 58 7.37 12.56 -5.50
N ALA A 59 7.43 11.55 -4.64
CA ALA A 59 7.67 11.69 -3.21
C ALA A 59 8.74 10.68 -2.77
N PRO A 60 9.50 10.96 -1.70
CA PRO A 60 10.37 9.96 -1.09
C PRO A 60 9.58 8.70 -0.76
N THR A 61 10.12 7.52 -1.11
CA THR A 61 9.47 6.24 -0.81
C THR A 61 9.75 5.87 0.64
N PRO A 62 8.72 5.68 1.48
CA PRO A 62 8.92 5.26 2.86
C PRO A 62 9.48 3.83 2.94
N GLU A 63 10.14 3.52 4.06
CA GLU A 63 10.47 2.15 4.42
C GLU A 63 9.21 1.31 4.60
N THR A 64 9.28 0.01 4.30
CA THR A 64 8.07 -0.85 4.39
C THR A 64 7.51 -0.99 5.81
N THR A 65 8.21 -0.57 6.86
CA THR A 65 7.68 -0.57 8.24
C THR A 65 7.04 0.76 8.65
N ALA A 66 6.95 1.75 7.75
CA ALA A 66 6.35 3.05 8.05
C ALA A 66 4.87 2.94 8.44
N ALA A 67 4.45 3.74 9.41
CA ALA A 67 3.09 3.78 9.96
C ALA A 67 2.63 5.21 10.32
N GLY A 68 3.34 6.23 9.83
CA GLY A 68 3.06 7.62 10.10
C GLY A 68 2.13 8.24 9.04
N ILE A 69 2.36 9.53 8.78
CA ILE A 69 1.61 10.34 7.81
C ILE A 69 2.33 10.46 6.46
N GLU A 70 3.27 9.57 6.17
CA GLU A 70 4.03 9.59 4.92
C GLU A 70 3.12 9.35 3.70
N ILE A 71 3.54 9.88 2.55
CA ILE A 71 2.86 9.60 1.29
C ILE A 71 3.14 8.15 0.88
N ALA A 72 2.09 7.34 0.75
CA ALA A 72 2.19 6.00 0.21
C ALA A 72 2.51 6.05 -1.30
N THR A 73 3.79 5.99 -1.65
CA THR A 73 4.21 5.97 -3.05
C THR A 73 3.82 4.66 -3.73
N ALA A 74 3.77 4.66 -5.07
CA ALA A 74 3.51 3.44 -5.84
C ALA A 74 4.49 2.30 -5.50
N ALA A 75 5.77 2.62 -5.26
CA ALA A 75 6.79 1.64 -4.89
C ALA A 75 6.53 1.04 -3.50
N PHE A 76 6.12 1.85 -2.51
CA PHE A 76 5.74 1.36 -1.19
C PHE A 76 4.54 0.40 -1.26
N VAL A 77 3.50 0.76 -2.01
CA VAL A 77 2.31 -0.10 -2.20
C VAL A 77 2.68 -1.40 -2.91
N ALA A 78 3.47 -1.33 -3.98
CA ALA A 78 3.93 -2.52 -4.70
C ALA A 78 4.73 -3.47 -3.79
N ALA A 79 5.63 -2.94 -2.96
CA ALA A 79 6.40 -3.74 -2.00
C ALA A 79 5.49 -4.40 -0.94
N LYS A 80 4.50 -3.68 -0.42
CA LYS A 80 3.52 -4.22 0.53
C LYS A 80 2.64 -5.32 -0.06
N VAL A 81 2.18 -5.13 -1.29
CA VAL A 81 1.43 -6.16 -2.01
C VAL A 81 2.31 -7.38 -2.27
N ALA A 82 3.58 -7.19 -2.67
CA ALA A 82 4.50 -8.30 -2.85
C ALA A 82 4.78 -9.07 -1.54
N GLN A 83 4.90 -8.38 -0.39
CA GLN A 83 5.02 -9.04 0.92
C GLN A 83 3.77 -9.86 1.26
N LEU A 84 2.58 -9.30 1.01
CA LEU A 84 1.31 -9.99 1.25
C LEU A 84 1.14 -11.22 0.34
N VAL A 85 1.45 -11.06 -0.95
CA VAL A 85 1.34 -12.14 -1.94
C VAL A 85 2.42 -13.18 -1.75
N GLY A 86 3.65 -12.82 -1.36
CA GLY A 86 4.77 -13.76 -1.20
C GLY A 86 4.51 -14.89 -0.20
N SER A 87 3.64 -14.68 0.78
CA SER A 87 3.23 -15.73 1.74
C SER A 87 2.13 -16.66 1.21
N ALA A 88 1.50 -16.32 0.09
CA ALA A 88 0.34 -17.05 -0.43
C ALA A 88 0.69 -18.27 -1.30
N PRO A 89 1.68 -18.25 -2.23
CA PRO A 89 1.95 -19.36 -3.13
C PRO A 89 2.15 -20.71 -2.43
N GLU A 90 2.98 -20.77 -1.39
CA GLU A 90 3.24 -22.02 -0.67
C GLU A 90 1.97 -22.52 0.04
N ALA A 91 1.22 -21.62 0.70
CA ALA A 91 -0.04 -21.99 1.34
C ALA A 91 -1.09 -22.46 0.31
N LEU A 92 -1.22 -21.78 -0.82
CA LEU A 92 -2.13 -22.20 -1.89
C LEU A 92 -1.72 -23.55 -2.50
N ASP A 93 -0.41 -23.80 -2.65
CA ASP A 93 0.11 -25.08 -3.13
C ASP A 93 -0.26 -26.21 -2.18
N THR A 94 -0.05 -26.03 -0.87
CA THR A 94 -0.48 -27.04 0.13
C THR A 94 -1.98 -27.29 0.11
N LEU A 95 -2.81 -26.25 -0.04
CA LEU A 95 -4.26 -26.41 -0.17
C LEU A 95 -4.65 -27.18 -1.44
N LYS A 96 -3.93 -26.95 -2.55
CA LYS A 96 -4.13 -27.69 -3.79
C LYS A 96 -3.73 -29.16 -3.65
N GLU A 97 -2.58 -29.45 -3.04
CA GLU A 97 -2.13 -30.80 -2.76
C GLU A 97 -3.13 -31.57 -1.89
N LEU A 98 -3.65 -30.93 -0.83
CA LEU A 98 -4.66 -31.52 0.05
C LEU A 98 -5.98 -31.76 -0.69
N ALA A 99 -6.44 -30.81 -1.51
CA ALA A 99 -7.65 -30.97 -2.30
C ALA A 99 -7.53 -32.13 -3.30
N ASP A 100 -6.39 -32.24 -3.98
CA ASP A 100 -6.10 -33.34 -4.91
C ASP A 100 -5.96 -34.68 -4.17
N ALA A 101 -5.31 -34.72 -3.00
CA ALA A 101 -5.19 -35.92 -2.15
C ALA A 101 -6.55 -36.42 -1.64
N LEU A 102 -7.49 -35.51 -1.39
CA LEU A 102 -8.87 -35.83 -1.03
C LEU A 102 -9.76 -36.10 -2.25
N GLY A 103 -9.20 -36.06 -3.45
CA GLY A 103 -9.91 -36.34 -4.70
C GLY A 103 -10.94 -35.28 -5.08
N ASN A 104 -10.78 -34.05 -4.60
CA ASN A 104 -11.73 -32.96 -4.79
C ASN A 104 -13.19 -33.35 -4.44
N ASP A 105 -13.38 -34.22 -3.44
CA ASP A 105 -14.68 -34.79 -3.06
C ASP A 105 -15.39 -33.93 -1.99
N PRO A 106 -16.49 -33.21 -2.33
CA PRO A 106 -17.23 -32.41 -1.36
C PRO A 106 -17.88 -33.24 -0.25
N ASN A 107 -18.08 -34.54 -0.49
CA ASN A 107 -18.69 -35.48 0.44
C ASN A 107 -17.67 -36.54 0.89
N PHE A 108 -16.37 -36.20 0.95
CA PHE A 108 -15.29 -37.12 1.28
C PHE A 108 -15.60 -38.07 2.45
N ALA A 109 -16.13 -37.53 3.56
CA ALA A 109 -16.51 -38.31 4.73
C ALA A 109 -17.58 -39.38 4.41
N THR A 110 -18.64 -39.00 3.68
CA THR A 110 -19.69 -39.92 3.23
C THR A 110 -19.15 -40.95 2.26
N THR A 111 -18.29 -40.55 1.31
CA THR A 111 -17.66 -41.46 0.36
C THR A 111 -16.79 -42.51 1.06
N VAL A 112 -15.95 -42.09 2.01
CA VAL A 112 -15.13 -43.01 2.81
C VAL A 112 -16.00 -43.93 3.66
N LEU A 113 -17.07 -43.40 4.28
CA LEU A 113 -18.00 -44.20 5.07
C LEU A 113 -18.70 -45.28 4.23
N ASN A 114 -19.17 -44.93 3.02
CA ASN A 114 -19.79 -45.88 2.10
C ASN A 114 -18.80 -46.96 1.65
N LYS A 115 -17.54 -46.57 1.33
CA LYS A 115 -16.47 -47.52 0.99
C LYS A 115 -16.17 -48.49 2.13
N LEU A 116 -16.26 -48.03 3.39
CA LEU A 116 -16.00 -48.86 4.56
C LEU A 116 -17.17 -49.80 4.87
N ALA A 117 -18.41 -49.30 4.80
CA ALA A 117 -19.62 -50.08 5.04
C ALA A 117 -19.74 -51.29 4.09
N GLY A 118 -19.25 -51.15 2.85
CA GLY A 118 -19.25 -52.23 1.87
C GLY A 118 -18.19 -53.30 2.07
N LYS A 119 -17.25 -53.18 3.02
CA LYS A 119 -16.12 -54.13 3.12
C LYS A 119 -16.44 -55.45 3.80
N GLN A 120 -17.29 -55.45 4.82
CA GLN A 120 -17.67 -56.68 5.51
C GLN A 120 -18.40 -57.68 4.57
N PRO A 121 -19.38 -57.25 3.75
CA PRO A 121 -20.07 -58.15 2.82
C PRO A 121 -19.21 -58.71 1.67
N LEU A 122 -17.99 -58.21 1.46
CA LEU A 122 -17.09 -58.68 0.39
C LEU A 122 -16.27 -59.91 0.81
N ASP A 123 -16.33 -60.31 2.07
CA ASP A 123 -15.69 -61.52 2.59
C ASP A 123 -16.73 -62.42 3.27
N ASP A 124 -16.92 -63.62 2.73
CA ASP A 124 -17.93 -64.57 3.21
C ASP A 124 -17.65 -65.03 4.65
N THR A 125 -16.37 -65.15 5.02
CA THR A 125 -15.96 -65.57 6.37
C THR A 125 -16.26 -64.47 7.38
N LEU A 126 -15.89 -63.22 7.08
CA LEU A 126 -16.14 -62.07 7.93
C LEU A 126 -17.65 -61.76 8.04
N THR A 127 -18.39 -61.96 6.95
CA THR A 127 -19.86 -61.89 6.93
C THR A 127 -20.47 -62.92 7.85
N ALA A 128 -20.03 -64.18 7.76
CA ALA A 128 -20.50 -65.25 8.64
C ALA A 128 -20.12 -65.02 10.12
N LEU A 129 -18.97 -64.40 10.39
CA LEU A 129 -18.47 -64.13 11.75
C LEU A 129 -19.14 -62.91 12.41
N SER A 130 -19.42 -61.84 11.67
CA SER A 130 -19.90 -60.56 12.22
C SER A 130 -21.22 -60.65 12.98
N GLY A 131 -22.04 -61.68 12.73
CA GLY A 131 -23.32 -61.88 13.41
C GLY A 131 -23.28 -62.94 14.51
N LYS A 132 -22.14 -63.61 14.73
CA LYS A 132 -22.03 -64.72 15.67
C LYS A 132 -21.66 -64.23 17.08
N SER A 133 -22.30 -64.81 18.09
CA SER A 133 -21.82 -64.73 19.48
C SER A 133 -20.57 -65.59 19.66
N VAL A 134 -19.87 -65.44 20.78
CA VAL A 134 -18.69 -66.25 21.13
C VAL A 134 -19.01 -67.76 21.05
N ASP A 135 -20.15 -68.17 21.60
CA ASP A 135 -20.58 -69.58 21.56
C ASP A 135 -20.77 -70.08 20.12
N GLY A 136 -21.28 -69.24 19.22
CA GLY A 136 -21.47 -69.58 17.81
C GLY A 136 -20.18 -69.60 16.97
N LEU A 137 -19.02 -69.26 17.54
CA LEU A 137 -17.69 -69.33 16.92
C LEU A 137 -16.93 -70.63 17.22
N ILE A 138 -17.27 -71.33 18.30
CA ILE A 138 -16.47 -72.43 18.88
C ILE A 138 -17.08 -73.84 18.69
N GLU A 139 -18.25 -73.93 18.05
CA GLU A 139 -18.91 -75.17 17.59
C GLU A 139 -18.51 -75.54 16.15
#